data_AF-A0A1I8C968-F1
#
_entry.id   AF-A0A1I8C968-F1
#
_cell.length_a   1.000
_cell.length_b   1.000
_cell.length_c   1.000
_cell.angle_alpha   90.00
_cell.angle_beta   90.00
_cell.angle_gamma   90.00
#
_symmetry.space_group_name_H-M   'P 1'
#
loop_
_entity.id
_entity.type
_entity.pdbx_description
1 polymer ?
#
loop_
_entity_poly.entity_id
_entity_poly.type
_entity_poly.pdbx_seq_one_letter_code
_entity_poly.pdbx_strand_id
1 'polypeptide(L)'
;MPDRIGLLYERNGTHEGDYLVSDGTHDRSKSLGKIIAWNGRKTVPSSWWSTTQASMINGTDGGLVHPYVTKDERIYIFSTFICRSIYLTFQKEFDYEGVNAYKFGVPKDAWNYEKPEHTGYCHKTTKVYFDHQTPGCLPNGLMDLSRCLKRCLARMGAGKPDIVASMPNFYDAPDSVRNMIEGLDEPNAESDQIYLVVEPRLGTLLKASRRLQVNFGIHSGANISNFAYPRMKAGIIPVITLRENIKIDASNLDEIKERLYKVEETAFWTSCLAIMIGSLLIAIGIMCCCCFHRSRTMGTIKIHDQSI
;
A
#
# COMPACT_ATOMS: atom_id res chain seq x y z
N MET A 1 2.10 -23.75 31.38
CA MET A 1 1.84 -22.45 30.73
C MET A 1 3.06 -21.56 30.96
N PRO A 2 3.39 -20.63 30.06
CA PRO A 2 4.49 -19.68 30.27
C PRO A 2 4.11 -18.66 31.35
N ASP A 3 5.10 -18.11 32.04
CA ASP A 3 4.90 -17.16 33.16
C ASP A 3 4.31 -15.81 32.70
N ARG A 4 4.52 -15.45 31.44
CA ARG A 4 4.01 -14.21 30.83
C ARG A 4 3.45 -14.50 29.45
N ILE A 5 2.27 -13.94 29.19
CA ILE A 5 1.60 -13.97 27.89
C ILE A 5 1.22 -12.53 27.55
N GLY A 6 1.56 -12.07 26.36
CA GLY A 6 1.16 -10.76 25.87
C GLY A 6 1.26 -10.70 24.35
N LEU A 7 0.33 -9.99 23.71
CA LEU A 7 0.27 -9.91 22.25
C LEU A 7 1.54 -9.30 21.65
N LEU A 8 2.08 -8.26 22.31
CA LEU A 8 3.31 -7.57 21.93
C LEU A 8 4.42 -7.79 22.97
N TYR A 9 4.39 -8.92 23.69
CA TYR A 9 5.39 -9.25 24.70
C TYR A 9 6.79 -9.26 24.09
N GLU A 10 7.76 -8.67 24.81
CA GLU A 10 9.17 -8.51 24.38
C GLU A 10 9.38 -7.74 23.06
N ARG A 11 8.38 -6.99 22.56
CA ARG A 11 8.58 -6.18 21.35
C ARG A 11 9.20 -4.80 21.59
N ASN A 12 9.01 -4.23 22.78
CA ASN A 12 9.49 -2.89 23.09
C ASN A 12 11.02 -2.83 23.05
N GLY A 13 11.59 -1.88 22.29
CA GLY A 13 13.03 -1.71 22.14
C GLY A 13 13.74 -2.82 21.33
N THR A 14 12.99 -3.62 20.56
CA THR A 14 13.54 -4.68 19.70
C THR A 14 13.32 -4.38 18.23
N HIS A 15 14.09 -5.06 17.36
CA HIS A 15 13.93 -4.96 15.91
C HIS A 15 13.34 -6.26 15.34
N GLU A 16 12.64 -6.15 14.21
CA GLU A 16 11.92 -7.27 13.59
C GLU A 16 12.78 -8.10 12.63
N GLY A 17 14.08 -8.22 12.93
CA GLY A 17 15.09 -8.84 12.08
C GLY A 17 15.81 -7.84 11.16
N ASP A 18 16.69 -8.37 10.33
CA ASP A 18 17.56 -7.58 9.47
C ASP A 18 16.98 -7.46 8.06
N TYR A 19 16.89 -6.23 7.56
CA TYR A 19 16.39 -5.95 6.21
C TYR A 19 17.55 -5.53 5.31
N LEU A 20 17.68 -6.21 4.17
CA LEU A 20 18.46 -5.72 3.05
C LEU A 20 17.52 -5.02 2.10
N VAL A 21 17.67 -3.70 1.96
CA VAL A 21 16.79 -2.82 1.20
C VAL A 21 17.57 -2.17 0.06
N SER A 22 16.94 -2.03 -1.10
CA SER A 22 17.55 -1.32 -2.23
C SER A 22 17.46 0.20 -2.04
N ASP A 23 18.56 0.87 -2.33
CA ASP A 23 18.67 2.35 -2.33
C ASP A 23 18.17 3.00 -3.64
N GLY A 24 17.81 2.20 -4.65
CA GLY A 24 17.29 2.69 -5.93
C GLY A 24 18.30 3.43 -6.82
N THR A 25 19.59 3.46 -6.45
CA THR A 25 20.61 4.28 -7.15
C THR A 25 20.92 3.79 -8.57
N HIS A 26 20.65 2.52 -8.86
CA HIS A 26 20.99 1.88 -10.13
C HIS A 26 19.82 1.77 -11.12
N ASP A 27 18.61 2.23 -10.77
CA ASP A 27 17.42 2.06 -11.63
C ASP A 27 16.45 3.26 -11.64
N ARG A 28 17.00 4.48 -11.47
CA ARG A 28 16.21 5.72 -11.39
C ARG A 28 15.15 5.64 -10.28
N SER A 29 15.54 5.09 -9.13
CA SER A 29 14.73 4.97 -7.93
C SER A 29 13.51 4.04 -8.05
N LYS A 30 13.42 3.20 -9.10
CA LYS A 30 12.32 2.23 -9.24
C LYS A 30 12.32 1.16 -8.15
N SER A 31 13.50 0.79 -7.66
CA SER A 31 13.65 -0.17 -6.55
C SER A 31 13.84 0.51 -5.19
N LEU A 32 13.71 1.84 -5.10
CA LEU A 32 13.88 2.56 -3.84
C LEU A 32 12.99 1.97 -2.74
N GLY A 33 13.60 1.59 -1.62
CA GLY A 33 12.89 1.03 -0.47
C GLY A 33 12.45 -0.43 -0.65
N LYS A 34 12.69 -1.06 -1.81
CA LYS A 34 12.31 -2.46 -2.05
C LYS A 34 13.15 -3.39 -1.19
N ILE A 35 12.49 -4.29 -0.47
CA ILE A 35 13.16 -5.30 0.34
C ILE A 35 13.71 -6.39 -0.60
N ILE A 36 15.03 -6.53 -0.59
CA ILE A 36 15.75 -7.56 -1.33
C ILE A 36 15.77 -8.87 -0.53
N ALA A 37 16.00 -8.76 0.77
CA ALA A 37 16.01 -9.91 1.68
C ALA A 37 15.66 -9.50 3.11
N TRP A 38 15.07 -10.43 3.85
CA TRP A 38 14.83 -10.33 5.29
C TRP A 38 15.51 -11.50 5.99
N ASN A 39 16.32 -11.22 7.01
CA ASN A 39 17.18 -12.19 7.69
C ASN A 39 18.02 -13.04 6.71
N GLY A 40 18.58 -12.39 5.69
CA GLY A 40 19.40 -13.02 4.66
C GLY A 40 18.65 -13.89 3.65
N ARG A 41 17.31 -13.89 3.67
CA ARG A 41 16.46 -14.71 2.78
C ARG A 41 15.55 -13.85 1.91
N LYS A 42 15.34 -14.29 0.67
CA LYS A 42 14.41 -13.64 -0.28
C LYS A 42 12.95 -14.10 -0.13
N THR A 43 12.74 -15.12 0.69
CA THR A 43 11.42 -15.69 1.00
C THR A 43 11.26 -15.85 2.50
N VAL A 44 10.03 -15.75 2.97
CA VAL A 44 9.70 -16.14 4.35
C VAL A 44 9.87 -17.66 4.53
N PRO A 45 10.01 -18.17 5.77
CA PRO A 45 10.15 -19.59 6.02
C PRO A 45 9.03 -20.43 5.37
N SER A 46 9.39 -21.50 4.65
CA SER A 46 8.45 -22.42 3.99
C SER A 46 7.50 -23.14 4.95
N SER A 47 7.77 -23.08 6.25
CA SER A 47 6.84 -23.53 7.30
C SER A 47 5.60 -22.65 7.44
N TRP A 48 5.63 -21.43 6.92
CA TRP A 48 4.52 -20.47 7.05
C TRP A 48 3.51 -20.65 5.92
N TRP A 49 3.97 -20.72 4.67
CA TRP A 49 3.13 -20.78 3.48
C TRP A 49 3.52 -21.95 2.57
N SER A 50 2.55 -22.53 1.88
CA SER A 50 2.72 -23.81 1.16
C SER A 50 3.27 -23.68 -0.26
N THR A 51 3.20 -22.48 -0.86
CA THR A 51 3.73 -22.24 -2.21
C THR A 51 4.87 -21.22 -2.19
N THR A 52 5.74 -21.31 -3.20
CA THR A 52 6.82 -20.35 -3.41
C THR A 52 6.29 -18.93 -3.58
N GLN A 53 5.21 -18.76 -4.35
CA GLN A 53 4.58 -17.46 -4.57
C GLN A 53 4.11 -16.81 -3.27
N ALA A 54 3.42 -17.57 -2.42
CA ALA A 54 2.94 -17.08 -1.12
C ALA A 54 4.09 -16.74 -0.14
N SER A 55 5.25 -17.36 -0.35
CA SER A 55 6.44 -17.15 0.47
C SER A 55 7.31 -15.98 0.02
N MET A 56 7.01 -15.33 -1.11
CA MET A 56 7.84 -14.24 -1.62
C MET A 56 7.77 -12.99 -0.76
N ILE A 57 8.92 -12.36 -0.55
CA ILE A 57 9.05 -11.03 0.02
C ILE A 57 9.00 -10.04 -1.14
N ASN A 58 7.90 -9.30 -1.25
CA ASN A 58 7.63 -8.40 -2.36
C ASN A 58 7.38 -6.99 -1.83
N GLY A 59 7.92 -6.00 -2.56
CA GLY A 59 7.67 -4.59 -2.29
C GLY A 59 8.55 -3.99 -1.20
N THR A 60 8.06 -2.91 -0.59
CA THR A 60 8.73 -2.18 0.48
C THR A 60 8.16 -2.61 1.84
N ASP A 61 8.62 -2.00 2.93
CA ASP A 61 7.98 -2.11 4.26
C ASP A 61 6.69 -1.27 4.37
N GLY A 62 6.29 -0.59 3.29
CA GLY A 62 5.14 0.31 3.22
C GLY A 62 5.39 1.70 3.82
N GLY A 63 6.63 2.01 4.24
CA GLY A 63 7.03 3.37 4.64
C GLY A 63 7.46 4.24 3.47
N LEU A 64 7.81 3.63 2.33
CA LEU A 64 8.20 4.30 1.09
C LEU A 64 7.47 3.67 -0.10
N VAL A 65 7.19 4.50 -1.10
CA VAL A 65 6.74 4.09 -2.43
C VAL A 65 7.71 4.72 -3.44
N HIS A 66 8.02 4.02 -4.52
CA HIS A 66 8.93 4.54 -5.54
C HIS A 66 8.33 5.78 -6.24
N PRO A 67 9.17 6.66 -6.81
CA PRO A 67 8.70 7.78 -7.64
C PRO A 67 7.97 7.32 -8.91
N TYR A 68 7.20 8.23 -9.50
CA TYR A 68 6.44 8.04 -10.74
C TYR A 68 5.43 6.90 -10.70
N VAL A 69 4.66 6.84 -9.62
CA VAL A 69 3.60 5.87 -9.41
C VAL A 69 2.50 6.02 -10.46
N THR A 70 2.09 4.90 -11.07
CA THR A 70 1.01 4.85 -12.06
C THR A 70 -0.26 4.24 -11.47
N LYS A 71 -1.39 4.41 -12.16
CA LYS A 71 -2.69 3.90 -11.68
C LYS A 71 -2.90 2.41 -11.94
N ASP A 72 -2.17 1.85 -12.89
CA ASP A 72 -2.27 0.46 -13.34
C ASP A 72 -1.38 -0.51 -12.55
N GLU A 73 -0.44 0.00 -11.75
CA GLU A 73 0.46 -0.84 -10.99
C GLU A 73 -0.09 -1.31 -9.62
N ARG A 74 0.56 -2.34 -9.08
CA ARG A 74 0.29 -2.87 -7.73
C ARG A 74 1.41 -2.45 -6.79
N ILE A 75 1.05 -1.78 -5.69
CA ILE A 75 2.01 -1.44 -4.64
C ILE A 75 2.09 -2.62 -3.68
N TYR A 76 3.24 -3.28 -3.61
CA TYR A 76 3.48 -4.39 -2.68
C TYR A 76 4.06 -3.88 -1.36
N ILE A 77 3.61 -4.49 -0.26
CA ILE A 77 4.09 -4.22 1.10
C ILE A 77 4.39 -5.55 1.76
N PHE A 78 5.60 -5.74 2.25
CA PHE A 78 5.95 -6.85 3.13
C PHE A 78 5.85 -6.41 4.58
N SER A 79 5.18 -7.20 5.40
CA SER A 79 5.10 -6.97 6.83
C SER A 79 5.36 -8.28 7.59
N THR A 80 6.35 -8.22 8.48
CA THR A 80 6.70 -9.29 9.42
C THR A 80 5.62 -9.53 10.46
N PHE A 81 4.79 -8.51 10.76
CA PHE A 81 3.66 -8.64 11.68
C PHE A 81 2.59 -9.59 11.14
N ILE A 82 2.26 -9.47 9.85
CA ILE A 82 1.32 -10.35 9.16
C ILE A 82 1.99 -11.51 8.41
N CYS A 83 3.31 -11.59 8.50
CA CYS A 83 4.13 -12.72 8.04
C CYS A 83 4.07 -13.00 6.53
N ARG A 84 3.71 -12.02 5.72
CA ARG A 84 3.62 -12.14 4.26
C ARG A 84 3.65 -10.76 3.58
N SER A 85 3.75 -10.81 2.26
CA SER A 85 3.51 -9.65 1.40
C SER A 85 2.02 -9.51 1.08
N ILE A 86 1.54 -8.27 1.04
CA ILE A 86 0.23 -7.87 0.52
C ILE A 86 0.42 -6.89 -0.63
N TYR A 87 -0.64 -6.64 -1.39
CA TYR A 87 -0.63 -5.64 -2.45
C TYR A 87 -1.83 -4.71 -2.34
N LEU A 88 -1.63 -3.47 -2.78
CA LEU A 88 -2.65 -2.44 -2.88
C LEU A 88 -2.83 -2.07 -4.35
N THR A 89 -4.06 -1.76 -4.74
CA THR A 89 -4.42 -1.32 -6.08
C THR A 89 -5.00 0.09 -6.04
N PHE A 90 -4.84 0.83 -7.12
CA PHE A 90 -5.42 2.16 -7.28
C PHE A 90 -6.95 2.13 -7.07
N GLN A 91 -7.47 3.11 -6.34
CA GLN A 91 -8.89 3.29 -6.08
C GLN A 91 -9.41 4.58 -6.68
N LYS A 92 -8.72 5.70 -6.40
CA LYS A 92 -9.12 7.02 -6.88
C LYS A 92 -7.97 8.02 -6.87
N GLU A 93 -8.10 9.03 -7.71
CA GLU A 93 -7.28 10.25 -7.73
C GLU A 93 -8.13 11.39 -7.16
N PHE A 94 -7.51 12.26 -6.37
CA PHE A 94 -8.17 13.42 -5.78
C PHE A 94 -7.16 14.48 -5.35
N ASP A 95 -7.64 15.71 -5.14
CA ASP A 95 -6.85 16.78 -4.54
C ASP A 95 -6.74 16.57 -3.02
N TYR A 96 -5.52 16.48 -2.52
CA TYR A 96 -5.19 16.43 -1.10
C TYR A 96 -4.57 17.76 -0.67
N GLU A 97 -5.42 18.68 -0.21
CA GLU A 97 -4.98 19.97 0.32
C GLU A 97 -4.11 20.77 -0.69
N GLY A 98 -4.45 20.74 -1.99
CA GLY A 98 -3.71 21.40 -3.06
C GLY A 98 -2.59 20.58 -3.70
N VAL A 99 -2.50 19.27 -3.40
CA VAL A 99 -1.54 18.32 -3.97
C VAL A 99 -2.30 17.17 -4.63
N ASN A 100 -1.96 16.84 -5.88
CA ASN A 100 -2.54 15.69 -6.55
C ASN A 100 -2.17 14.39 -5.83
N ALA A 101 -3.16 13.54 -5.57
CA ALA A 101 -2.95 12.35 -4.74
C ALA A 101 -3.68 11.11 -5.29
N TYR A 102 -3.01 9.96 -5.24
CA TYR A 102 -3.59 8.65 -5.56
C TYR A 102 -3.85 7.87 -4.27
N LYS A 103 -5.09 7.39 -4.10
CA LYS A 103 -5.43 6.44 -3.05
C LYS A 103 -5.27 5.01 -3.58
N PHE A 104 -4.43 4.23 -2.91
CA PHE A 104 -4.29 2.79 -3.08
C PHE A 104 -4.86 2.07 -1.86
N GLY A 105 -5.55 0.95 -2.05
CA GLY A 105 -6.05 0.14 -0.94
C GLY A 105 -6.04 -1.35 -1.25
N VAL A 106 -6.20 -2.16 -0.21
CA VAL A 106 -6.30 -3.61 -0.38
C VAL A 106 -7.56 -3.91 -1.21
N PRO A 107 -7.44 -4.64 -2.33
CA PRO A 107 -8.61 -4.99 -3.12
C PRO A 107 -9.41 -6.09 -2.41
N LYS A 108 -10.73 -6.11 -2.64
CA LYS A 108 -11.66 -7.04 -1.97
C LYS A 108 -11.30 -8.52 -2.14
N ASP A 109 -10.64 -8.85 -3.23
CA ASP A 109 -10.25 -10.20 -3.59
C ASP A 109 -8.86 -10.62 -3.06
N ALA A 110 -8.11 -9.72 -2.40
CA ALA A 110 -6.76 -9.98 -1.89
C ALA A 110 -6.69 -11.15 -0.91
N TRP A 111 -7.83 -11.47 -0.27
CA TRP A 111 -7.98 -12.57 0.68
C TRP A 111 -9.05 -13.57 0.24
N ASN A 112 -9.31 -13.66 -1.07
CA ASN A 112 -10.16 -14.71 -1.62
C ASN A 112 -9.33 -15.97 -1.87
N TYR A 113 -9.49 -16.98 -1.02
CA TYR A 113 -8.74 -18.24 -1.08
C TYR A 113 -9.16 -19.18 -2.21
N GLU A 114 -10.26 -18.90 -2.90
CA GLU A 114 -10.68 -19.64 -4.09
C GLU A 114 -9.79 -19.33 -5.31
N LYS A 115 -9.08 -18.21 -5.28
CA LYS A 115 -8.16 -17.83 -6.35
C LYS A 115 -6.87 -18.65 -6.30
N PRO A 116 -6.35 -19.14 -7.44
CA PRO A 116 -5.11 -19.92 -7.51
C PRO A 116 -3.92 -19.25 -6.81
N GLU A 117 -3.80 -17.92 -6.95
CA GLU A 117 -2.76 -17.08 -6.33
C GLU A 117 -2.78 -17.08 -4.79
N HIS A 118 -3.90 -17.45 -4.16
CA HIS A 118 -4.07 -17.42 -2.70
C HIS A 118 -4.09 -18.80 -2.04
N THR A 119 -4.11 -19.88 -2.83
CA THR A 119 -4.08 -21.27 -2.33
C THR A 119 -2.88 -21.56 -1.43
N GLY A 120 -1.75 -20.86 -1.65
CA GLY A 120 -0.53 -20.97 -0.84
C GLY A 120 -0.66 -20.54 0.62
N TYR A 121 -1.72 -19.78 0.95
CA TYR A 121 -2.01 -19.34 2.31
C TYR A 121 -2.92 -20.32 3.07
N CYS A 122 -3.44 -21.33 2.38
CA CYS A 122 -4.20 -22.41 2.97
C CYS A 122 -3.33 -23.60 3.35
N HIS A 123 -3.82 -24.41 4.29
CA HIS A 123 -3.14 -25.60 4.77
C HIS A 123 -4.10 -26.66 5.27
N LYS A 124 -3.77 -27.94 5.02
CA LYS A 124 -4.61 -29.09 5.40
C LYS A 124 -4.95 -29.22 6.89
N THR A 125 -4.23 -28.51 7.75
CA THR A 125 -4.40 -28.54 9.21
C THR A 125 -5.14 -27.31 9.75
N THR A 126 -5.57 -26.39 8.87
CA THR A 126 -6.44 -25.29 9.25
C THR A 126 -7.76 -25.88 9.72
N LYS A 127 -8.15 -25.54 10.94
CA LYS A 127 -9.36 -26.08 11.55
C LYS A 127 -10.60 -25.38 11.00
N VAL A 128 -11.73 -26.06 11.10
CA VAL A 128 -13.03 -25.58 10.61
C VAL A 128 -13.78 -24.90 11.75
N TYR A 129 -14.22 -23.66 11.51
CA TYR A 129 -14.92 -22.81 12.46
C TYR A 129 -16.36 -22.53 12.05
N PHE A 130 -16.65 -22.58 10.74
CA PHE A 130 -17.93 -22.22 10.15
C PHE A 130 -18.40 -23.31 9.19
N ASP A 131 -19.71 -23.50 9.05
CA ASP A 131 -20.31 -24.60 8.28
C ASP A 131 -19.94 -24.59 6.79
N HIS A 132 -19.80 -23.39 6.20
CA HIS A 132 -19.46 -23.21 4.78
C HIS A 132 -17.98 -22.89 4.54
N GLN A 133 -17.10 -23.23 5.48
CA GLN A 133 -15.67 -22.99 5.33
C GLN A 133 -15.01 -24.03 4.42
N THR A 134 -14.26 -23.57 3.42
CA THR A 134 -13.46 -24.43 2.55
C THR A 134 -12.44 -25.23 3.39
N PRO A 135 -12.42 -26.57 3.31
CA PRO A 135 -11.48 -27.39 4.06
C PRO A 135 -10.03 -26.96 3.83
N GLY A 136 -9.31 -26.66 4.92
CA GLY A 136 -7.91 -26.24 4.88
C GLY A 136 -7.68 -24.73 4.67
N CYS A 137 -8.71 -23.93 4.43
CA CYS A 137 -8.61 -22.46 4.39
C CYS A 137 -9.45 -21.86 5.52
N LEU A 138 -9.07 -20.68 6.02
CA LEU A 138 -10.01 -19.86 6.79
C LEU A 138 -11.03 -19.23 5.82
N PRO A 139 -12.19 -18.75 6.30
CA PRO A 139 -13.07 -17.91 5.50
C PRO A 139 -12.32 -16.74 4.86
N ASN A 140 -12.79 -16.29 3.70
CA ASN A 140 -12.26 -15.10 3.04
C ASN A 140 -12.26 -13.90 4.02
N GLY A 141 -11.28 -13.01 3.87
CA GLY A 141 -11.13 -11.87 4.79
C GLY A 141 -10.37 -12.15 6.08
N LEU A 142 -10.10 -13.43 6.40
CA LEU A 142 -9.36 -13.86 7.58
C LEU A 142 -8.02 -14.48 7.20
N MET A 143 -6.98 -14.32 8.01
CA MET A 143 -5.63 -14.84 7.75
C MET A 143 -5.05 -15.55 8.98
N ASP A 144 -4.48 -16.74 8.78
CA ASP A 144 -3.88 -17.53 9.86
C ASP A 144 -2.48 -17.01 10.21
N LEU A 145 -2.31 -16.42 11.41
CA LEU A 145 -1.02 -15.99 11.95
C LEU A 145 -0.37 -17.05 12.84
N SER A 146 -1.06 -18.13 13.17
CA SER A 146 -0.61 -19.14 14.13
C SER A 146 0.72 -19.78 13.71
N ARG A 147 0.97 -19.86 12.40
CA ARG A 147 2.15 -20.51 11.83
C ARG A 147 3.43 -19.70 12.01
N CYS A 148 3.37 -18.40 11.78
CA CYS A 148 4.53 -17.55 11.98
C CYS A 148 4.73 -17.20 13.45
N LEU A 149 3.65 -17.14 14.22
CA LEU A 149 3.70 -17.00 15.68
C LEU A 149 3.99 -18.33 16.40
N LYS A 150 4.23 -19.43 15.67
CA LYS A 150 4.40 -20.78 16.23
C LYS A 150 5.47 -20.86 17.31
N ARG A 151 6.56 -20.11 17.22
CA ARG A 151 7.60 -20.07 18.28
C ARG A 151 7.05 -19.47 19.57
N CYS A 152 6.31 -18.37 19.48
CA CYS A 152 5.63 -17.76 20.63
C CYS A 152 4.57 -18.71 21.20
N LEU A 153 3.78 -19.32 20.33
CA LEU A 153 2.70 -20.24 20.73
C LEU A 153 3.19 -21.59 21.26
N ALA A 154 4.37 -22.07 20.85
CA ALA A 154 4.92 -23.36 21.28
C ALA A 154 5.10 -23.44 22.81
N ARG A 155 5.37 -22.29 23.46
CA ARG A 155 5.50 -22.20 24.91
C ARG A 155 4.16 -22.37 25.67
N MET A 156 3.03 -22.24 24.99
CA MET A 156 1.68 -22.36 25.58
C MET A 156 1.13 -23.80 25.60
N GLY A 157 1.82 -24.77 24.97
CA GLY A 157 1.43 -26.19 25.03
C GLY A 157 0.20 -26.54 24.17
N ALA A 158 -0.53 -27.59 24.59
CA ALA A 158 -1.62 -28.21 23.81
C ALA A 158 -2.91 -27.38 23.73
N GLY A 159 -3.09 -26.37 24.60
CA GLY A 159 -4.30 -25.53 24.69
C GLY A 159 -4.19 -24.14 24.04
N LYS A 160 -3.19 -23.89 23.19
CA LYS A 160 -3.04 -22.60 22.52
C LYS A 160 -4.23 -22.29 21.59
N PRO A 161 -4.74 -21.04 21.58
CA PRO A 161 -5.69 -20.61 20.56
C PRO A 161 -4.98 -20.49 19.21
N ASP A 162 -5.77 -20.59 18.14
CA ASP A 162 -5.28 -20.18 16.82
C ASP A 162 -5.36 -18.64 16.76
N ILE A 163 -4.32 -18.00 16.23
CA ILE A 163 -4.26 -16.54 16.10
C ILE A 163 -4.62 -16.18 14.67
N VAL A 164 -5.69 -15.40 14.51
CA VAL A 164 -6.26 -15.05 13.21
C VAL A 164 -6.26 -13.54 13.05
N ALA A 165 -5.75 -13.05 11.93
CA ALA A 165 -5.82 -11.66 11.54
C ALA A 165 -7.03 -11.38 10.65
N SER A 166 -7.55 -10.16 10.73
CA SER A 166 -8.53 -9.60 9.80
C SER A 166 -8.35 -8.09 9.70
N MET A 167 -9.09 -7.44 8.80
CA MET A 167 -9.36 -6.01 8.97
C MET A 167 -10.30 -5.79 10.18
N PRO A 168 -10.31 -4.58 10.78
CA PRO A 168 -11.27 -4.20 11.83
C PRO A 168 -12.71 -4.50 11.43
N ASN A 169 -13.54 -4.84 12.42
CA ASN A 169 -14.96 -5.19 12.23
C ASN A 169 -15.20 -6.32 11.21
N PHE A 170 -14.17 -7.13 10.95
CA PHE A 170 -14.12 -8.11 9.87
C PHE A 170 -14.50 -7.51 8.50
N TYR A 171 -14.02 -6.29 8.22
CA TYR A 171 -14.18 -5.66 6.90
C TYR A 171 -13.68 -6.59 5.77
N ASP A 172 -14.47 -6.70 4.71
CA ASP A 172 -14.30 -7.63 3.58
C ASP A 172 -14.33 -9.14 3.93
N ALA A 173 -14.76 -9.53 5.13
CA ALA A 173 -15.07 -10.92 5.45
C ALA A 173 -16.56 -11.24 5.20
N PRO A 174 -16.94 -12.52 4.98
CA PRO A 174 -18.33 -12.94 4.88
C PRO A 174 -19.17 -12.59 6.11
N ASP A 175 -20.45 -12.30 5.92
CA ASP A 175 -21.38 -11.97 6.99
C ASP A 175 -21.48 -13.07 8.06
N SER A 176 -21.25 -14.34 7.70
CA SER A 176 -21.22 -15.46 8.66
C SER A 176 -20.14 -15.30 9.74
N VAL A 177 -19.03 -14.62 9.44
CA VAL A 177 -17.96 -14.31 10.41
C VAL A 177 -18.41 -13.19 11.33
N ARG A 178 -19.02 -12.14 10.76
CA ARG A 178 -19.48 -10.95 11.50
C ARG A 178 -20.64 -11.27 12.43
N ASN A 179 -21.65 -11.97 11.92
CA ASN A 179 -22.89 -12.29 12.63
C ASN A 179 -22.68 -13.25 13.81
N MET A 180 -21.48 -13.79 14.00
CA MET A 180 -21.13 -14.57 15.18
C MET A 180 -20.96 -13.70 16.43
N ILE A 181 -20.62 -12.41 16.26
CA ILE A 181 -20.26 -11.50 17.34
C ILE A 181 -21.25 -10.33 17.37
N GLU A 182 -21.95 -10.17 18.49
CA GLU A 182 -22.74 -8.97 18.76
C GLU A 182 -21.82 -7.85 19.26
N GLY A 183 -22.11 -6.61 18.85
CA GLY A 183 -21.38 -5.40 19.30
C GLY A 183 -20.23 -4.94 18.40
N LEU A 184 -20.07 -5.53 17.20
CA LEU A 184 -19.20 -4.97 16.17
C LEU A 184 -19.83 -3.74 15.52
N ASP A 185 -19.00 -2.76 15.17
CA ASP A 185 -19.45 -1.64 14.33
C ASP A 185 -19.73 -2.15 12.90
N GLU A 186 -20.55 -1.41 12.15
CA GLU A 186 -20.71 -1.66 10.72
C GLU A 186 -19.39 -1.37 9.97
N PRO A 187 -18.98 -2.20 9.00
CA PRO A 187 -17.65 -2.13 8.41
C PRO A 187 -17.60 -0.92 7.50
N ASN A 188 -16.61 -0.07 7.72
CA ASN A 188 -16.48 1.19 7.02
C ASN A 188 -15.09 1.30 6.37
N ALA A 189 -15.06 1.56 5.07
CA ALA A 189 -13.81 1.69 4.32
C ALA A 189 -12.90 2.82 4.86
N GLU A 190 -13.44 3.84 5.51
CA GLU A 190 -12.67 4.92 6.12
C GLU A 190 -11.95 4.48 7.40
N SER A 191 -12.60 3.67 8.24
CA SER A 191 -12.07 3.22 9.53
C SER A 191 -11.40 1.85 9.48
N ASP A 192 -11.74 0.99 8.53
CA ASP A 192 -11.38 -0.43 8.62
C ASP A 192 -10.45 -0.85 7.47
N GLN A 193 -10.40 -0.06 6.39
CA GLN A 193 -9.54 -0.37 5.26
C GLN A 193 -8.07 -0.02 5.52
N ILE A 194 -7.19 -0.87 5.00
CA ILE A 194 -5.77 -0.58 4.82
C ILE A 194 -5.59 0.19 3.51
N TYR A 195 -5.01 1.39 3.58
CA TYR A 195 -4.79 2.22 2.40
C TYR A 195 -3.57 3.13 2.52
N LEU A 196 -3.06 3.56 1.37
CA LEU A 196 -2.05 4.60 1.21
C LEU A 196 -2.61 5.71 0.34
N VAL A 197 -2.21 6.94 0.62
CA VAL A 197 -2.43 8.12 -0.21
C VAL A 197 -1.05 8.65 -0.56
N VAL A 198 -0.73 8.65 -1.85
CA VAL A 198 0.60 9.02 -2.36
C VAL A 198 0.50 10.21 -3.31
N GLU A 199 1.48 11.10 -3.25
CA GLU A 199 1.76 12.01 -4.37
C GLU A 199 2.49 11.17 -5.45
N PRO A 200 1.94 11.06 -6.67
CA PRO A 200 2.39 10.06 -7.62
C PRO A 200 3.78 10.32 -8.21
N ARG A 201 4.23 11.57 -8.32
CA ARG A 201 5.50 11.89 -8.98
C ARG A 201 6.68 11.60 -8.06
N LEU A 202 6.56 11.94 -6.79
CA LEU A 202 7.59 11.71 -5.77
C LEU A 202 7.49 10.34 -5.12
N GLY A 203 6.32 9.70 -5.14
CA GLY A 203 6.06 8.49 -4.34
C GLY A 203 5.92 8.77 -2.84
N THR A 204 5.74 10.05 -2.47
CA THR A 204 5.68 10.46 -1.06
C THR A 204 4.33 10.11 -0.45
N LEU A 205 4.34 9.52 0.75
CA LEU A 205 3.15 9.21 1.52
C LEU A 205 2.57 10.49 2.14
N LEU A 206 1.38 10.88 1.69
CA LEU A 206 0.62 12.01 2.27
C LEU A 206 -0.23 11.53 3.46
N LYS A 207 -0.81 10.34 3.33
CA LYS A 207 -1.59 9.69 4.39
C LYS A 207 -1.46 8.17 4.27
N ALA A 208 -1.34 7.48 5.37
CA ALA A 208 -1.36 6.02 5.41
C ALA A 208 -2.24 5.53 6.55
N SER A 209 -2.98 4.45 6.32
CA SER A 209 -3.78 3.76 7.32
C SER A 209 -3.41 2.29 7.30
N ARG A 210 -2.74 1.84 8.36
CA ARG A 210 -2.50 0.42 8.63
C ARG A 210 -3.47 -0.03 9.71
N ARG A 211 -4.19 -1.11 9.42
CA ARG A 211 -5.27 -1.63 10.26
C ARG A 211 -5.09 -3.12 10.39
N LEU A 212 -5.22 -3.62 11.61
CA LEU A 212 -5.17 -5.04 11.88
C LEU A 212 -6.05 -5.36 13.08
N GLN A 213 -6.91 -6.35 12.93
CA GLN A 213 -7.63 -6.94 14.04
C GLN A 213 -7.05 -8.32 14.31
N VAL A 214 -6.68 -8.55 15.57
CA VAL A 214 -6.22 -9.85 16.06
C VAL A 214 -7.39 -10.55 16.73
N ASN A 215 -7.61 -11.79 16.32
CA ASN A 215 -8.71 -12.62 16.74
C ASN A 215 -8.18 -13.97 17.23
N PHE A 216 -8.90 -14.61 18.15
CA PHE A 216 -8.61 -15.97 18.62
C PHE A 216 -9.63 -16.94 18.04
N GLY A 217 -9.13 -17.98 17.39
CA GLY A 217 -9.91 -19.12 16.97
C GLY A 217 -10.13 -20.09 18.12
N ILE A 218 -11.39 -20.22 18.54
CA ILE A 218 -11.83 -21.12 19.60
C ILE A 218 -12.53 -22.32 18.96
N HIS A 219 -12.16 -23.53 19.38
CA HIS A 219 -12.79 -24.79 18.96
C HIS A 219 -13.70 -25.33 20.05
N SER A 220 -14.81 -25.94 19.65
CA SER A 220 -15.66 -26.71 20.57
C SER A 220 -14.99 -28.05 20.89
N GLY A 221 -14.96 -28.45 22.17
CA GLY A 221 -14.36 -29.72 22.57
C GLY A 221 -14.50 -30.05 24.06
N ALA A 222 -14.60 -31.34 24.38
CA ALA A 222 -14.93 -31.88 25.70
C ALA A 222 -13.80 -31.85 26.76
N ASN A 223 -12.64 -31.23 26.48
CA ASN A 223 -11.47 -31.21 27.37
C ASN A 223 -10.96 -29.81 27.73
N ILE A 224 -11.76 -28.77 27.52
CA ILE A 224 -11.41 -27.37 27.87
C ILE A 224 -11.86 -27.08 29.31
N SER A 225 -11.35 -27.82 30.30
CA SER A 225 -11.53 -27.63 31.76
C SER A 225 -12.99 -27.60 32.31
N ASN A 226 -13.12 -27.77 33.64
CA ASN A 226 -14.39 -28.03 34.37
C ASN A 226 -15.39 -26.87 34.46
N PHE A 227 -15.19 -25.76 33.75
CA PHE A 227 -16.07 -24.58 33.79
C PHE A 227 -16.66 -24.29 32.40
N ALA A 228 -17.93 -24.65 32.17
CA ALA A 228 -18.86 -24.15 31.14
C ALA A 228 -18.47 -24.10 29.63
N TYR A 229 -17.25 -24.47 29.23
CA TYR A 229 -16.84 -24.50 27.81
C TYR A 229 -17.51 -25.53 26.89
N PRO A 230 -18.13 -26.66 27.33
CA PRO A 230 -18.67 -27.63 26.36
C PRO A 230 -19.89 -27.12 25.55
N ARG A 231 -20.43 -25.94 25.88
CA ARG A 231 -21.53 -25.28 25.12
C ARG A 231 -21.07 -24.12 24.23
N MET A 232 -19.79 -23.77 24.23
CA MET A 232 -19.29 -22.71 23.35
C MET A 232 -19.22 -23.23 21.92
N LYS A 233 -19.86 -22.50 21.00
CA LYS A 233 -19.73 -22.74 19.57
C LYS A 233 -18.29 -22.44 19.14
N ALA A 234 -17.79 -23.22 18.20
CA ALA A 234 -16.52 -22.89 17.56
C ALA A 234 -16.66 -21.54 16.82
N GLY A 235 -15.56 -20.79 16.76
CA GLY A 235 -15.47 -19.63 15.89
C GLY A 235 -14.36 -18.66 16.24
N ILE A 236 -14.42 -17.46 15.66
CA ILE A 236 -13.34 -16.48 15.65
C ILE A 236 -13.74 -15.27 16.50
N ILE A 237 -13.10 -15.11 17.64
CA ILE A 237 -13.42 -14.05 18.61
C ILE A 237 -12.42 -12.89 18.46
N PRO A 238 -12.88 -11.66 18.15
CA PRO A 238 -12.00 -10.50 18.07
C PRO A 238 -11.50 -10.13 19.47
N VAL A 239 -10.20 -9.82 19.56
CA VAL A 239 -9.54 -9.49 20.84
C VAL A 239 -9.11 -8.04 20.88
N ILE A 240 -8.43 -7.59 19.83
CA ILE A 240 -7.91 -6.21 19.77
C ILE A 240 -7.76 -5.75 18.32
N THR A 241 -7.99 -4.47 18.12
CA THR A 241 -7.74 -3.78 16.86
C THR A 241 -6.60 -2.79 17.02
N LEU A 242 -5.59 -2.92 16.17
CA LEU A 242 -4.47 -1.99 16.04
C LEU A 242 -4.76 -1.05 14.86
N ARG A 243 -4.69 0.26 15.13
CA ARG A 243 -4.92 1.32 14.15
C ARG A 243 -3.71 2.25 14.14
N GLU A 244 -2.93 2.20 13.08
CA GLU A 244 -1.80 3.09 12.87
C GLU A 244 -2.15 4.03 11.71
N ASN A 245 -2.20 5.32 11.99
CA ASN A 245 -2.49 6.36 11.02
C ASN A 245 -1.31 7.31 10.93
N ILE A 246 -0.85 7.56 9.73
CA ILE A 246 0.21 8.51 9.43
C ILE A 246 -0.42 9.58 8.55
N LYS A 247 -0.18 10.85 8.90
CA LYS A 247 -0.55 12.00 8.09
C LYS A 247 0.69 12.89 7.98
N ILE A 248 0.95 13.38 6.77
CA ILE A 248 1.97 14.40 6.53
C ILE A 248 1.63 15.69 7.31
N ASP A 249 2.61 16.28 7.95
CA ASP A 249 2.46 17.58 8.60
C ASP A 249 2.40 18.72 7.58
N ALA A 250 1.87 19.87 8.01
CA ALA A 250 1.68 21.03 7.15
C ALA A 250 3.01 21.54 6.55
N SER A 251 4.10 21.58 7.34
CA SER A 251 5.40 22.06 6.85
C SER A 251 5.97 21.20 5.73
N ASN A 252 5.93 19.87 5.87
CA ASN A 252 6.40 18.96 4.83
C ASN A 252 5.48 18.96 3.60
N LEU A 253 4.17 19.12 3.80
CA LEU A 253 3.22 19.26 2.71
C LEU A 253 3.47 20.55 1.92
N ASP A 254 3.72 21.66 2.61
CA ASP A 254 4.04 22.94 1.99
C ASP A 254 5.38 22.86 1.24
N GLU A 255 6.38 22.14 1.76
CA GLU A 255 7.62 21.89 1.02
C GLU A 255 7.36 21.21 -0.34
N ILE A 256 6.45 20.22 -0.40
CA ILE A 256 6.06 19.59 -1.66
C ILE A 256 5.40 20.62 -2.59
N LYS A 257 4.46 21.42 -2.09
CA LYS A 257 3.80 22.45 -2.90
C LYS A 257 4.80 23.46 -3.46
N GLU A 258 5.73 23.92 -2.63
CA GLU A 258 6.69 24.94 -3.02
C GLU A 258 7.74 24.42 -3.98
N ARG A 259 8.30 23.25 -3.73
CA ARG A 259 9.43 22.73 -4.52
C ARG A 259 9.01 21.98 -5.77
N LEU A 260 7.81 21.41 -5.78
CA LEU A 260 7.29 20.68 -6.93
C LEU A 260 6.29 21.53 -7.72
N TYR A 261 5.17 21.87 -7.11
CA TYR A 261 4.04 22.48 -7.82
C TYR A 261 4.30 23.93 -8.21
N LYS A 262 4.75 24.80 -7.29
CA LYS A 262 5.05 26.20 -7.60
C LYS A 262 6.21 26.33 -8.58
N VAL A 263 7.23 25.49 -8.47
CA VAL A 263 8.37 25.48 -9.41
C VAL A 263 7.90 25.11 -10.81
N GLU A 264 7.08 24.07 -10.96
CA GLU A 264 6.51 23.66 -12.25
C GLU A 264 5.62 24.75 -12.85
N GLU A 265 4.72 25.33 -12.06
CA GLU A 265 3.86 26.43 -12.48
C GLU A 265 4.70 27.64 -12.94
N THR A 266 5.72 28.01 -12.16
CA THR A 266 6.62 29.12 -12.50
C THR A 266 7.40 28.81 -13.79
N ALA A 267 7.90 27.59 -13.94
CA ALA A 267 8.62 27.15 -15.13
C ALA A 267 7.72 27.16 -16.39
N PHE A 268 6.45 26.77 -16.23
CA PHE A 268 5.47 26.80 -17.31
C PHE A 268 5.18 28.23 -17.76
N TRP A 269 4.81 29.13 -16.84
CA TRP A 269 4.49 30.51 -17.18
C TRP A 269 5.68 31.29 -17.73
N THR A 270 6.88 31.08 -17.17
CA THR A 270 8.11 31.69 -17.70
C THR A 270 8.43 31.20 -19.11
N SER A 271 8.21 29.90 -19.39
CA SER A 271 8.36 29.34 -20.74
C SER A 271 7.35 29.91 -21.73
N CYS A 272 6.06 30.03 -21.34
CA CYS A 272 5.04 30.66 -22.18
C CYS A 272 5.39 32.12 -22.49
N LEU A 273 5.84 32.90 -21.50
CA LEU A 273 6.26 34.28 -21.70
C LEU A 273 7.45 34.38 -22.65
N ALA A 274 8.45 33.51 -22.51
CA ALA A 274 9.60 33.46 -23.40
C ALA A 274 9.20 33.16 -24.86
N ILE A 275 8.27 32.21 -25.08
CA ILE A 275 7.72 31.90 -26.41
C ILE A 275 6.95 33.09 -27.00
N MET A 276 6.18 33.81 -26.18
CA MET A 276 5.45 35.01 -26.61
C MET A 276 6.42 36.14 -27.03
N ILE A 277 7.46 36.39 -26.25
CA ILE A 277 8.49 37.39 -26.59
C ILE A 277 9.26 36.97 -27.85
N GLY A 278 9.66 35.69 -27.94
CA GLY A 278 10.37 35.15 -29.09
C GLY A 278 9.56 35.26 -30.39
N SER A 279 8.27 34.91 -30.35
CA SER A 279 7.39 35.02 -31.51
C SER A 279 7.19 36.46 -31.96
N LEU A 280 7.06 37.40 -31.00
CA LEU A 280 6.98 38.83 -31.30
C LEU A 280 8.26 39.36 -31.97
N LEU A 281 9.44 38.99 -31.47
CA LEU A 281 10.72 39.39 -32.06
C LEU A 281 10.90 38.83 -33.48
N ILE A 282 10.47 37.60 -33.73
CA ILE A 282 10.47 37.00 -35.08
C ILE A 282 9.52 37.78 -36.00
N ALA A 283 8.31 38.10 -35.55
CA ALA A 283 7.36 38.87 -36.34
C ALA A 283 7.91 40.26 -36.70
N ILE A 284 8.55 40.95 -35.75
CA ILE A 284 9.22 42.24 -35.97
C ILE A 284 10.37 42.06 -36.99
N GLY A 285 11.18 41.02 -36.84
CA GLY A 285 12.28 40.72 -37.77
C GLY A 285 11.79 40.47 -39.20
N ILE A 286 10.71 39.71 -39.37
CA ILE A 286 10.07 39.48 -40.68
C ILE A 286 9.55 40.79 -41.25
N MET A 287 8.84 41.60 -40.45
CA MET A 287 8.33 42.91 -40.86
C MET A 287 9.47 43.84 -41.33
N CYS A 288 10.56 43.92 -40.57
CA CYS A 288 11.74 44.71 -40.95
C CYS A 288 12.37 44.21 -42.26
N CYS A 289 12.52 42.89 -42.43
CA CYS A 289 13.01 42.29 -43.68
C CYS A 289 12.09 42.62 -44.87
N CYS A 290 10.77 42.48 -44.70
CA CYS A 290 9.78 42.82 -45.72
C CYS A 290 9.84 44.31 -46.09
N CYS A 291 9.91 45.21 -45.10
CA CYS A 291 10.08 46.64 -45.32
C CYS A 291 11.38 46.97 -46.08
N PHE A 292 12.49 46.32 -45.72
CA PHE A 292 13.78 46.52 -46.41
C PHE A 292 13.73 46.02 -47.86
N HIS A 293 13.12 44.86 -48.11
CA HIS A 293 12.99 44.30 -49.46
C HIS A 293 12.10 45.17 -50.37
N ARG A 294 11.03 45.75 -49.80
CA ARG A 294 10.12 46.67 -50.49
C ARG A 294 10.81 48.02 -50.80
N SER A 295 11.64 48.52 -49.90
CA SER A 295 12.47 49.71 -50.13
C SER A 295 13.45 49.50 -51.29
N ARG A 296 14.14 48.36 -51.35
CA ARG A 296 15.07 48.05 -52.47
C ARG A 296 14.38 47.94 -53.83
N THR A 297 13.18 47.37 -53.89
CA THR A 297 12.41 47.25 -55.15
C THR A 297 11.86 48.60 -55.64
N MET A 298 11.48 49.52 -54.74
CA MET A 298 11.12 50.89 -55.15
C MET A 298 12.33 51.72 -55.60
N GLY A 299 13.51 51.48 -55.03
CA GLY A 299 14.76 52.11 -55.45
C GLY A 299 15.18 51.77 -56.88
N THR A 300 14.97 50.53 -57.32
CA THR A 300 15.28 50.11 -58.71
C THR A 300 14.27 50.63 -59.74
N ILE A 301 12.99 50.78 -59.38
CA ILE A 301 11.96 51.33 -60.30
C ILE A 301 12.21 52.83 -60.57
N LYS A 302 12.63 53.61 -59.56
CA LYS A 302 12.94 55.04 -59.76
C LYS A 302 14.18 55.32 -60.60
N ILE A 303 15.14 54.40 -60.66
CA ILE A 303 16.35 54.56 -61.50
C ILE A 303 16.00 54.35 -62.98
N HIS A 304 14.96 53.55 -63.29
CA HIS A 304 14.57 53.29 -64.68
C HIS A 304 13.70 54.40 -65.29
N ASP A 305 12.96 55.16 -64.47
CA ASP A 305 12.05 56.23 -64.90
C ASP A 305 12.73 57.61 -65.10
N GLN A 306 14.01 57.76 -64.74
CA GLN A 306 14.81 58.97 -65.02
C GLN A 306 15.66 58.86 -66.30
N SER A 307 15.48 57.78 -67.06
CA SER A 307 16.15 57.57 -68.34
C SER A 307 15.12 57.23 -69.43
N ILE A 308 14.34 58.23 -69.86
CA ILE A 308 13.73 58.41 -71.19
C ILE A 308 13.13 59.82 -71.22
#